data_AF-A0A2E0FFH0-F1
#
_entry.id   AF-A0A2E0FFH0-F1
#
_cell.length_a   1.000
_cell.length_b   1.000
_cell.length_c   1.000
_cell.angle_alpha   90.00
_cell.angle_beta   90.00
_cell.angle_gamma   90.00
#
_symmetry.space_group_name_H-M   'P 1'
#
loop_
_entity.id
_entity.type
_entity.pdbx_description
1 polymer ?
#
loop_
_entity_poly.entity_id
_entity_poly.type
_entity_poly.pdbx_seq_one_letter_code
_entity_poly.pdbx_strand_id
1 'polypeptide(L)'
;MAIAIDWRKVIKAKSKRQRDLTQWTDEEWGSQEQHRAKAKGKKVPSKTKGRYMPKATYQRTPKKTLDYQDQKKRKGRKKGKQHIPTGKKFSQK
;
A
#
# COMPACT_ATOMS: atom_id res chain seq x y z
N MET A 1 -16.05 -6.51 -28.88
CA MET A 1 -15.50 -7.63 -28.09
C MET A 1 -14.37 -7.08 -27.22
N ALA A 2 -14.47 -7.18 -25.89
CA ALA A 2 -13.37 -6.78 -25.01
C ALA A 2 -12.38 -7.95 -24.91
N ILE A 3 -11.14 -7.76 -25.38
CA ILE A 3 -10.07 -8.73 -25.20
C ILE A 3 -9.68 -8.70 -23.72
N ALA A 4 -10.06 -9.74 -22.98
CA ALA A 4 -9.62 -9.92 -21.60
C ALA A 4 -8.13 -10.30 -21.62
N ILE A 5 -7.26 -9.31 -21.45
CA ILE A 5 -5.82 -9.54 -21.34
C ILE A 5 -5.55 -10.23 -19.99
N ASP A 6 -5.11 -11.49 -20.06
CA ASP A 6 -4.66 -12.25 -18.89
C ASP A 6 -3.29 -11.72 -18.45
N TRP A 7 -3.32 -10.74 -17.55
CA TRP A 7 -2.14 -10.10 -17.00
C TRP A 7 -1.17 -11.11 -16.37
N ARG A 8 -1.63 -12.23 -15.81
CA ARG A 8 -0.72 -13.23 -15.21
C ARG A 8 0.24 -13.84 -16.22
N LYS A 9 -0.19 -14.02 -17.48
CA LYS A 9 0.68 -14.52 -18.57
C LYS A 9 1.67 -13.46 -19.06
N VAL A 10 1.32 -12.18 -18.97
CA VAL A 10 2.19 -11.06 -19.35
C VAL A 10 3.33 -10.88 -18.34
N ILE A 11 3.02 -11.07 -17.06
CA ILE A 11 3.92 -10.77 -15.94
C ILE A 11 4.87 -11.95 -15.63
N LYS A 12 4.56 -13.17 -16.11
CA LYS A 12 5.39 -14.37 -15.94
C LYS A 12 6.72 -14.24 -16.69
N ALA A 13 7.83 -14.58 -16.03
CA ALA A 13 9.13 -14.58 -16.68
C ALA A 13 9.17 -15.56 -17.85
N LYS A 14 9.63 -15.09 -19.02
CA LYS A 14 9.76 -15.89 -20.24
C LYS A 14 11.16 -16.48 -20.42
N SER A 15 12.14 -16.06 -19.61
CA SER A 15 13.52 -16.52 -19.68
C SER A 15 14.14 -16.61 -18.28
N LYS A 16 15.16 -17.48 -18.12
CA LYS A 16 15.88 -17.67 -16.84
C LYS A 16 16.59 -16.41 -16.33
N ARG A 17 16.86 -15.43 -17.20
CA ARG A 17 17.49 -14.14 -16.83
C ARG A 17 16.48 -13.07 -16.43
N GLN A 18 15.20 -13.26 -16.75
CA GLN A 18 14.12 -12.34 -16.41
C GLN A 18 13.56 -12.69 -15.04
N ARG A 19 13.47 -11.70 -14.13
CA ARG A 19 12.81 -11.90 -12.84
C ARG A 19 11.33 -12.16 -13.07
N ASP A 20 10.82 -13.23 -12.47
CA ASP A 20 9.39 -13.53 -12.49
C ASP A 20 8.67 -12.53 -11.59
N LEU A 21 7.81 -11.72 -12.20
CA LEU A 21 7.08 -10.68 -11.52
C LEU A 21 5.73 -11.20 -10.99
N THR A 22 5.38 -12.47 -11.24
CA THR A 22 4.11 -13.06 -10.76
C THR A 22 3.98 -13.05 -9.24
N GLN A 23 5.09 -13.20 -8.50
CA GLN A 23 5.09 -13.10 -7.03
C GLN A 23 5.18 -11.67 -6.51
N TRP A 24 5.62 -10.71 -7.33
CA TRP A 24 5.72 -9.31 -6.90
C TRP A 24 4.33 -8.70 -6.67
N THR A 25 3.30 -9.23 -7.32
CA THR A 25 1.92 -8.73 -7.20
C THR A 25 1.15 -9.24 -5.99
N ASP A 26 1.68 -10.19 -5.22
CA ASP A 26 0.96 -10.76 -4.07
C ASP A 26 1.01 -9.85 -2.83
N GLU A 27 1.90 -8.86 -2.82
CA GLU A 27 1.95 -7.91 -1.72
C GLU A 27 0.73 -7.00 -1.77
N GLU A 28 -0.16 -7.15 -0.78
CA GLU A 28 -1.40 -6.39 -0.72
C GLU A 28 -1.12 -4.94 -0.32
N TRP A 29 -1.36 -4.00 -1.23
CA TRP A 29 -1.23 -2.57 -0.99
C TRP A 29 -2.57 -1.94 -0.59
N GLY A 30 -2.51 -0.97 0.31
CA GLY A 30 -3.70 -0.27 0.74
C GLY A 30 -3.42 0.83 1.75
N SER A 31 -4.43 1.66 2.00
CA SER A 31 -4.42 2.56 3.14
C SER A 31 -4.64 1.80 4.45
N GLN A 32 -4.33 2.45 5.57
CA GLN A 32 -4.59 1.91 6.90
C GLN A 32 -6.06 1.48 7.10
N GLU A 33 -7.02 2.29 6.63
CA GLU A 33 -8.44 1.95 6.69
C GLU A 33 -8.81 0.78 5.78
N GLN A 34 -8.17 0.66 4.61
CA GLN A 34 -8.38 -0.46 3.70
C GLN A 34 -7.90 -1.77 4.32
N HIS A 35 -6.71 -1.77 4.92
CA HIS A 35 -6.17 -2.93 5.65
C HIS A 35 -7.06 -3.32 6.84
N ARG A 36 -7.56 -2.34 7.60
CA ARG A 36 -8.50 -2.60 8.72
C ARG A 36 -9.84 -3.16 8.26
N ALA A 37 -10.39 -2.63 7.17
CA ALA A 37 -11.66 -3.10 6.62
C ALA A 37 -11.54 -4.54 6.11
N LYS A 38 -10.48 -4.84 5.34
CA LYS A 38 -10.21 -6.18 4.83
C LYS A 38 -9.93 -7.19 5.94
N ALA A 39 -9.17 -6.82 6.96
CA ALA A 39 -8.93 -7.70 8.12
C ALA A 39 -10.22 -8.07 8.88
N LYS A 40 -11.28 -7.25 8.74
CA LYS A 40 -12.60 -7.50 9.34
C LYS A 40 -13.62 -8.07 8.35
N GLY A 41 -13.21 -8.42 7.14
CA GLY A 41 -14.12 -8.88 6.07
C GLY A 41 -15.13 -7.82 5.60
N LYS A 42 -14.89 -6.53 5.87
CA LYS A 42 -15.81 -5.44 5.54
C LYS A 42 -15.50 -4.84 4.18
N LYS A 43 -16.55 -4.32 3.51
CA LYS A 43 -16.43 -3.56 2.26
C LYS A 43 -15.48 -2.37 2.45
N VAL A 44 -14.52 -2.25 1.55
CA VAL A 44 -13.52 -1.19 1.59
C VAL A 44 -14.18 0.16 1.24
N PRO A 45 -14.02 1.21 2.06
CA PRO A 45 -14.60 2.51 1.76
C PRO A 45 -13.95 3.16 0.52
N SER A 46 -14.72 3.95 -0.24
CA SER A 46 -14.24 4.64 -1.46
C SER A 46 -13.29 5.80 -1.15
N LYS A 47 -13.46 6.45 0.00
CA LYS A 47 -12.60 7.52 0.51
C LYS A 47 -11.89 7.03 1.76
N THR A 48 -10.67 6.55 1.59
CA THR A 48 -9.91 5.96 2.69
C THR A 48 -8.91 6.94 3.27
N LYS A 49 -8.89 7.05 4.60
CA LYS A 49 -7.90 7.81 5.34
C LYS A 49 -6.62 6.99 5.51
N GLY A 50 -5.53 7.73 5.70
CA GLY A 50 -4.22 7.19 6.03
C GLY A 50 -3.20 7.20 4.91
N ARG A 51 -2.01 6.68 5.20
CA ARG A 51 -0.94 6.46 4.23
C ARG A 51 -1.14 5.15 3.47
N TYR A 52 -0.82 5.18 2.18
CA TYR A 52 -0.81 4.00 1.32
C TYR A 52 0.48 3.23 1.58
N MET A 53 0.37 1.97 1.99
CA MET A 53 1.51 1.14 2.36
C MET A 53 1.23 -0.36 2.14
N PRO A 54 2.28 -1.19 2.05
CA PRO A 54 2.12 -2.64 2.03
C PRO A 54 1.48 -3.17 3.32
N LYS A 55 0.72 -4.26 3.20
CA LYS A 55 0.09 -4.95 4.34
C LYS A 55 1.13 -5.40 5.37
N ALA A 56 2.26 -5.92 4.92
CA ALA A 56 3.35 -6.35 5.79
C ALA A 56 3.87 -5.19 6.66
N THR A 57 4.08 -4.02 6.05
CA THR A 57 4.48 -2.81 6.78
C THR A 57 3.39 -2.36 7.74
N TYR A 58 2.13 -2.39 7.34
CA TYR A 58 0.99 -2.06 8.22
C TYR A 58 0.95 -2.95 9.46
N GLN A 59 1.12 -4.27 9.30
CA GLN A 59 1.10 -5.24 10.40
C GLN A 59 2.31 -5.10 11.34
N ARG A 60 3.51 -4.86 10.78
CA ARG A 60 4.73 -4.66 11.57
C ARG A 60 4.74 -3.36 12.37
N THR A 61 3.98 -2.36 11.91
CA THR A 61 4.02 -1.04 12.52
C THR A 61 3.08 -0.93 13.72
N PRO A 62 3.56 -0.49 14.89
CA PRO A 62 2.70 -0.15 16.01
C PRO A 62 1.66 0.92 15.65
N LYS A 63 0.43 0.74 16.14
CA LYS A 63 -0.69 1.68 15.90
C LYS A 63 -0.35 3.12 16.26
N LYS A 64 0.34 3.36 17.40
CA LYS A 64 0.79 4.70 17.82
C LYS A 64 1.63 5.40 16.75
N THR A 65 2.49 4.65 16.06
CA THR A 65 3.36 5.21 15.03
C THR A 65 2.59 5.52 13.75
N LEU A 66 1.63 4.66 13.38
CA LEU A 66 0.73 4.92 12.25
C LEU A 66 -0.10 6.20 12.48
N ASP A 67 -0.69 6.33 13.66
CA ASP A 67 -1.54 7.47 14.02
C ASP A 67 -0.72 8.80 14.02
N TYR A 68 0.53 8.77 14.51
CA TYR A 68 1.44 9.91 14.44
C TYR A 68 1.71 10.35 12.99
N GLN A 69 1.96 9.41 12.10
CA GLN A 69 2.23 9.70 10.69
C GLN A 69 1.03 10.29 9.97
N ASP A 70 -0.17 9.81 10.27
CA ASP A 70 -1.42 10.34 9.74
C ASP A 70 -1.68 11.75 10.24
N GLN A 71 -1.38 12.02 11.52
CA GLN A 71 -1.47 13.37 12.05
C GLN A 71 -0.51 14.33 11.33
N LYS A 72 0.75 13.90 11.08
CA LYS A 72 1.72 14.69 10.31
C LYS A 72 1.28 14.88 8.86
N LYS A 73 0.75 13.84 8.21
CA LYS A 73 0.20 13.92 6.85
C LYS A 73 -0.96 14.93 6.79
N ARG A 74 -1.88 14.86 7.75
CA ARG A 74 -3.00 15.81 7.86
C ARG A 74 -2.51 17.24 8.06
N LYS A 75 -1.56 17.46 8.98
CA LYS A 75 -0.99 18.79 9.25
C LYS A 75 -0.27 19.37 8.04
N GLY A 76 0.55 18.60 7.33
CA GLY A 76 1.22 19.11 6.13
C GLY A 76 0.25 19.37 4.98
N ARG A 77 -0.79 18.54 4.80
CA ARG A 77 -1.81 18.76 3.77
C ARG A 77 -2.62 20.03 4.03
N LYS A 78 -2.91 20.34 5.30
CA LYS A 78 -3.48 21.64 5.71
C LYS A 78 -2.58 22.83 5.38
N LYS A 79 -1.27 22.62 5.29
CA LYS A 79 -0.27 23.64 4.89
C LYS A 79 -0.02 23.67 3.37
N GLY A 80 -0.89 23.04 2.56
CA GLY A 80 -0.74 22.97 1.11
C GLY A 80 0.37 22.03 0.62
N LYS A 81 1.03 21.25 1.48
CA LYS A 81 2.10 20.33 1.06
C LYS A 81 1.50 19.05 0.47
N GLN A 82 1.85 18.76 -0.78
CA GLN A 82 1.47 17.53 -1.47
C GLN A 82 2.26 16.32 -0.96
N HIS A 83 3.58 16.47 -0.79
CA HIS A 83 4.46 15.43 -0.27
C HIS A 83 4.84 15.70 1.19
N ILE A 84 4.64 14.69 2.04
CA ILE A 84 5.02 14.74 3.46
C ILE A 84 5.80 13.47 3.76
N PRO A 85 7.12 13.57 4.02
CA PRO A 85 7.96 12.41 4.21
C PRO A 85 7.45 11.54 5.36
N THR A 86 7.54 10.23 5.18
CA THR A 86 7.41 9.26 6.27
C THR A 86 8.65 9.36 7.15
N GLY A 87 8.50 9.19 8.48
CA GLY A 87 9.64 9.24 9.39
C GLY A 87 10.63 8.09 9.10
N LYS A 88 11.92 8.31 9.37
CA LYS A 88 13.04 7.36 9.10
C LYS A 88 12.75 5.90 9.52
N LYS A 89 11.98 5.69 10.59
CA LYS A 89 11.60 4.36 11.13
C LYS A 89 10.74 3.48 10.19
N PHE A 90 10.34 3.98 9.01
CA PHE A 90 9.64 3.21 7.97
C PHE A 90 10.40 3.07 6.66
N SER A 91 11.47 3.86 6.45
CA SER A 91 12.23 3.83 5.19
C SER A 91 13.46 2.93 5.26
N GLN A 92 13.71 2.27 6.39
CA GLN A 92 14.85 1.36 6.53
C GLN A 92 14.45 0.00 5.96
N LYS A 93 15.05 -0.30 4.81
CA LYS A 93 15.27 -1.65 4.30
C LYS A 93 16.42 -2.28 5.07
#